data_AF-A0AAP5FTC4-F1
#
_entry.id   AF-A0AAP5FTC4-F1
#
_cell.length_a   1.000
_cell.length_b   1.000
_cell.length_c   1.000
_cell.angle_alpha   90.00
_cell.angle_beta   90.00
_cell.angle_gamma   90.00
#
_symmetry.space_group_name_H-M   'P 1'
#
loop_
_entity.id
_entity.type
_entity.pdbx_description
1 polymer ?
#
loop_
_entity_poly.entity_id
_entity_poly.type
_entity_poly.pdbx_seq_one_letter_code
_entity_poly.pdbx_strand_id
1 'polypeptide(L)'
;MIKKKHVNAFVIAATLVVPFSGIMAPIAKAEAAVEMKANSRLTDGTYDVVFKAYKDKTNEASIASKYLKDAKVTIQGNKKIVTLTATDSNYFKEFKVENPNQLGTYQDVKVISESAANNGTKVVQFELGDFSKKYNMKLHIVIPAMQYDHHFQVQFEVDGSTIKKESKFSDVPAWAQESVQYLVDKEAVHGKPDGTFAPAENIDRSSAAKILATVLGLEIKKDAKPSFPDAQNHWATPYIAAVEKAGIVKGDERGNFNPSGLINRASMASMLVNAYKLERNENIKLPKEFADLNNHWGAKYANILIQENISIGTDNGWAPDKAVSRAEAAQFIAKADKLKK
;
A
#
# COMPACT_ATOMS: atom_id res chain seq x y z
N MET A 1 -62.87 -17.36 46.82
CA MET A 1 -62.77 -18.72 47.43
C MET A 1 -62.33 -19.64 46.30
N ILE A 2 -61.19 -20.34 46.26
CA ILE A 2 -60.30 -20.95 47.27
C ILE A 2 -58.90 -21.08 46.66
N LYS A 3 -57.85 -20.76 47.45
CA LYS A 3 -56.44 -21.14 47.24
C LYS A 3 -56.22 -22.61 47.66
N LYS A 4 -55.26 -23.32 47.04
CA LYS A 4 -54.28 -24.25 47.68
C LYS A 4 -53.39 -24.86 46.57
N LYS A 5 -52.07 -24.63 46.51
CA LYS A 5 -50.92 -25.09 47.34
C LYS A 5 -50.61 -26.61 47.28
N HIS A 6 -49.48 -26.89 46.59
CA HIS A 6 -48.36 -27.82 46.87
C HIS A 6 -48.60 -29.33 47.03
N VAL A 7 -47.68 -30.15 46.46
CA VAL A 7 -46.69 -31.00 47.16
C VAL A 7 -45.79 -31.77 46.15
N ASN A 8 -44.54 -31.99 46.54
CA ASN A 8 -43.41 -32.67 45.88
C ASN A 8 -43.46 -34.22 45.90
N ALA A 9 -42.71 -34.88 44.99
CA ALA A 9 -41.96 -36.13 45.21
C ALA A 9 -40.83 -36.23 44.12
N PHE A 10 -39.51 -36.23 44.39
CA PHE A 10 -38.60 -37.30 44.93
C PHE A 10 -38.71 -38.63 44.14
N VAL A 11 -37.69 -39.38 43.67
CA VAL A 11 -36.23 -39.59 43.90
C VAL A 11 -35.69 -40.23 42.56
N ILE A 12 -34.42 -40.17 42.13
CA ILE A 12 -33.32 -41.16 42.36
C ILE A 12 -32.04 -40.68 41.62
N ALA A 13 -30.92 -40.96 42.28
CA ALA A 13 -29.54 -40.62 41.99
C ALA A 13 -28.90 -41.25 40.73
N ALA A 14 -27.87 -40.59 40.21
CA ALA A 14 -26.60 -41.23 39.86
C ALA A 14 -25.49 -40.16 39.75
N THR A 15 -24.62 -40.13 40.75
CA THR A 15 -23.29 -39.53 40.66
C THR A 15 -22.43 -40.37 39.73
N LEU A 16 -21.90 -39.77 38.66
CA LEU A 16 -20.64 -40.22 38.08
C LEU A 16 -19.75 -39.01 37.80
N VAL A 17 -18.70 -38.89 38.59
CA VAL A 17 -17.57 -37.99 38.35
C VAL A 17 -16.66 -38.69 37.34
N VAL A 18 -16.33 -38.01 36.24
CA VAL A 18 -15.21 -38.37 35.37
C VAL A 18 -14.36 -37.10 35.20
N PRO A 19 -13.04 -37.14 35.44
CA PRO A 19 -12.21 -35.96 35.30
C PRO A 19 -11.90 -35.75 33.82
N PHE A 20 -12.16 -34.56 33.28
CA PHE A 20 -11.59 -34.15 32.01
C PHE A 20 -10.55 -33.05 32.26
N SER A 21 -9.29 -33.48 32.35
CA SER A 21 -8.12 -32.64 32.18
C SER A 21 -8.19 -31.96 30.81
N GLY A 22 -7.80 -30.68 30.79
CA GLY A 22 -8.34 -29.69 29.87
C GLY A 22 -7.96 -29.78 28.40
N ILE A 23 -8.69 -28.98 27.62
CA ILE A 23 -8.21 -28.29 26.42
C ILE A 23 -8.90 -26.93 26.40
N MET A 24 -8.15 -25.86 26.70
CA MET A 24 -8.54 -24.52 26.28
C MET A 24 -8.39 -24.41 24.75
N ALA A 25 -9.45 -24.04 24.03
CA ALA A 25 -9.51 -23.26 22.77
C ALA A 25 -10.84 -23.58 22.02
N PRO A 26 -11.51 -22.63 21.30
CA PRO A 26 -10.86 -21.64 20.43
C PRO A 26 -11.57 -20.26 20.33
N ILE A 27 -12.19 -19.73 21.39
CA ILE A 27 -12.95 -18.47 21.27
C ILE A 27 -12.02 -17.24 21.31
N ALA A 28 -10.90 -17.30 22.04
CA ALA A 28 -9.91 -16.21 22.07
C ALA A 28 -9.14 -16.03 20.74
N LYS A 29 -9.16 -17.03 19.84
CA LYS A 29 -8.49 -16.95 18.53
C LYS A 29 -9.34 -16.24 17.48
N ALA A 30 -10.66 -16.14 17.71
CA ALA A 30 -11.57 -15.41 16.84
C ALA A 30 -11.61 -13.91 17.19
N GLU A 31 -11.47 -13.54 18.47
CA GLU A 31 -11.30 -12.13 18.87
C GLU A 31 -9.94 -11.56 18.41
N ALA A 32 -8.88 -12.37 18.40
CA ALA A 32 -7.60 -11.99 17.77
C ALA A 32 -7.68 -11.86 16.24
N ALA A 33 -8.67 -12.50 15.58
CA ALA A 33 -8.86 -12.41 14.14
C ALA A 33 -9.72 -11.19 13.71
N VAL A 34 -10.46 -10.58 14.64
CA VAL A 34 -11.17 -9.31 14.40
C VAL A 34 -10.24 -8.11 14.62
N GLU A 35 -9.12 -8.27 15.35
CA GLU A 35 -8.07 -7.27 15.52
C GLU A 35 -7.00 -7.23 14.40
N MET A 36 -7.03 -8.16 13.43
CA MET A 36 -6.05 -8.18 12.32
C MET A 36 -6.41 -7.32 11.09
N LYS A 37 -7.18 -6.24 11.28
CA LYS A 37 -7.27 -5.13 10.30
C LYS A 37 -6.23 -4.03 10.60
N ALA A 38 -4.95 -4.41 10.61
CA ALA A 38 -3.83 -3.49 10.69
C ALA A 38 -3.04 -3.55 9.37
N ASN A 39 -3.52 -2.90 8.30
CA ASN A 39 -3.19 -1.52 7.94
C ASN A 39 -1.74 -1.30 7.50
N SER A 40 -1.57 -0.94 6.22
CA SER A 40 -0.54 0.03 5.79
C SER A 40 -0.83 1.45 6.20
N ARG A 41 -1.44 1.65 7.35
CA ARG A 41 -1.56 3.00 7.87
C ARG A 41 -0.17 3.38 8.33
N LEU A 42 0.21 4.60 7.98
CA LEU A 42 1.11 5.34 8.85
C LEU A 42 0.64 5.11 10.30
N THR A 43 1.56 4.85 11.21
CA THR A 43 1.18 4.65 12.61
C THR A 43 0.44 5.89 13.11
N ASP A 44 -0.47 5.72 14.07
CA ASP A 44 -1.13 6.87 14.66
C ASP A 44 -0.05 7.77 15.27
N GLY A 45 -0.08 9.05 14.91
CA GLY A 45 1.02 9.96 15.19
C GLY A 45 0.98 11.22 14.35
N THR A 46 1.83 12.18 14.70
CA THR A 46 1.94 13.46 14.00
C THR A 46 3.26 13.52 13.26
N TYR A 47 3.20 13.85 11.98
CA TYR A 47 4.35 13.90 11.09
C TYR A 47 4.46 15.25 10.41
N ASP A 48 5.70 15.72 10.20
CA ASP A 48 5.97 16.87 9.36
C ASP A 48 5.77 16.50 7.89
N VAL A 49 5.06 17.36 7.17
CA VAL A 49 4.73 17.19 5.75
C VAL A 49 5.00 18.47 4.99
N VAL A 50 5.12 18.36 3.67
CA VAL A 50 5.28 19.53 2.82
C VAL A 50 3.92 19.93 2.27
N PHE A 51 3.48 21.15 2.57
CA PHE A 51 2.28 21.74 1.98
C PHE A 51 2.66 22.62 0.80
N LYS A 52 2.01 22.40 -0.34
CA LYS A 52 2.21 23.19 -1.57
C LYS A 52 0.87 23.76 -2.00
N ALA A 53 0.82 25.06 -2.30
CA ALA A 53 -0.34 25.67 -2.97
C ALA A 53 0.03 26.18 -4.37
N TYR A 54 -0.92 26.06 -5.28
CA TYR A 54 -0.82 26.33 -6.71
C TYR A 54 -1.92 27.28 -7.15
N LYS A 55 -1.66 28.08 -8.19
CA LYS A 55 -2.73 28.86 -8.85
C LYS A 55 -3.76 27.89 -9.45
N ASP A 56 -5.00 28.34 -9.59
CA ASP A 56 -6.10 27.50 -10.06
C ASP A 56 -5.77 26.80 -11.38
N LYS A 57 -5.86 25.47 -11.39
CA LYS A 57 -5.63 24.60 -12.56
C LYS A 57 -4.23 24.72 -13.19
N THR A 58 -3.22 25.18 -12.46
CA THR A 58 -1.83 25.22 -12.94
C THR A 58 -0.87 24.48 -11.99
N ASN A 59 0.40 24.39 -12.40
CA ASN A 59 1.51 23.92 -11.57
C ASN A 59 2.35 25.09 -11.02
N GLU A 60 1.93 26.33 -11.23
CA GLU A 60 2.62 27.50 -10.72
C GLU A 60 2.30 27.71 -9.24
N ALA A 61 3.30 28.00 -8.42
CA ALA A 61 3.12 28.26 -7.00
C ALA A 61 2.17 29.44 -6.75
N SER A 62 1.25 29.27 -5.81
CA SER A 62 0.37 30.32 -5.32
C SER A 62 1.07 31.18 -4.27
N ILE A 63 0.71 32.46 -4.23
CA ILE A 63 1.12 33.38 -3.15
C ILE A 63 0.62 32.88 -1.79
N ALA A 64 -0.49 32.11 -1.75
CA ALA A 64 -1.01 31.51 -0.52
C ALA A 64 0.06 30.68 0.24
N SER A 65 0.97 30.02 -0.47
CA SER A 65 2.07 29.25 0.14
C SER A 65 2.98 30.09 1.04
N LYS A 66 3.03 31.42 0.88
CA LYS A 66 3.82 32.31 1.75
C LYS A 66 3.21 32.46 3.14
N TYR A 67 1.90 32.30 3.25
CA TYR A 67 1.13 32.52 4.47
C TYR A 67 0.76 31.21 5.18
N LEU A 68 0.83 30.07 4.49
CA LEU A 68 0.47 28.76 5.01
C LEU A 68 1.75 27.94 5.28
N LYS A 69 2.10 27.76 6.55
CA LYS A 69 3.38 27.20 7.00
C LYS A 69 3.21 26.07 8.01
N ASP A 70 4.32 25.42 8.34
CA ASP A 70 4.43 24.44 9.43
C ASP A 70 3.39 23.31 9.35
N ALA A 71 3.16 22.83 8.13
CA ALA A 71 2.16 21.80 7.89
C ALA A 71 2.59 20.48 8.53
N LYS A 72 1.66 19.90 9.28
CA LYS A 72 1.76 18.57 9.88
C LYS A 72 0.54 17.76 9.49
N VAL A 73 0.69 16.45 9.47
CA VAL A 73 -0.44 15.52 9.36
C VAL A 73 -0.48 14.65 10.61
N THR A 74 -1.66 14.56 11.22
CA THR A 74 -1.92 13.60 12.28
C THR A 74 -2.73 12.45 11.70
N ILE A 75 -2.22 11.24 11.88
CA ILE A 75 -2.88 10.01 11.51
C ILE A 75 -3.62 9.49 12.75
N GLN A 76 -4.93 9.30 12.63
CA GLN A 76 -5.80 8.76 13.68
C GLN A 76 -6.71 7.70 13.06
N GLY A 77 -6.32 6.44 13.20
CA GLY A 77 -6.92 5.37 12.42
C GLY A 77 -6.82 5.67 10.93
N ASN A 78 -7.95 5.63 10.22
CA ASN A 78 -8.00 5.88 8.77
C ASN A 78 -7.93 7.36 8.37
N LYS A 79 -8.07 8.28 9.31
CA LYS A 79 -8.19 9.70 9.01
C LYS A 79 -6.83 10.36 8.95
N LYS A 80 -6.64 11.21 7.93
CA LYS A 80 -5.48 12.08 7.80
C LYS A 80 -5.93 13.49 8.11
N ILE A 81 -5.52 14.01 9.25
CA ILE A 81 -5.92 15.32 9.71
C ILE A 81 -4.74 16.26 9.55
N VAL A 82 -4.85 17.20 8.62
CA VAL A 82 -3.82 18.20 8.36
C VAL A 82 -3.99 19.34 9.35
N THR A 83 -2.88 19.80 9.91
CA THR A 83 -2.79 21.05 10.66
C THR A 83 -1.73 21.94 10.04
N LEU A 84 -2.00 23.22 9.85
CA LEU A 84 -1.01 24.19 9.36
C LEU A 84 -1.23 25.55 10.01
N THR A 85 -0.18 26.37 9.99
CA THR A 85 -0.19 27.73 10.51
C THR A 85 -0.48 28.72 9.38
N ALA A 86 -1.57 29.47 9.50
CA ALA A 86 -1.87 30.63 8.67
C ALA A 86 -1.33 31.90 9.36
N THR A 87 -0.32 32.53 8.77
CA THR A 87 0.22 33.84 9.20
C THR A 87 -0.56 34.98 8.56
N ASP A 88 -0.55 36.17 9.16
CA ASP A 88 -1.40 37.29 8.74
C ASP A 88 -2.89 36.92 8.66
N SER A 89 -3.32 36.03 9.56
CA SER A 89 -4.62 35.38 9.52
C SER A 89 -5.80 36.34 9.66
N ASN A 90 -5.58 37.58 10.15
CA ASN A 90 -6.62 38.61 10.16
C ASN A 90 -7.06 39.02 8.76
N TYR A 91 -6.24 38.80 7.74
CA TYR A 91 -6.64 39.02 6.35
C TYR A 91 -7.55 37.93 5.80
N PHE A 92 -7.60 36.75 6.43
CA PHE A 92 -8.37 35.61 5.96
C PHE A 92 -9.80 35.70 6.51
N LYS A 93 -10.70 36.29 5.72
CA LYS A 93 -12.13 36.38 6.04
C LYS A 93 -12.85 35.05 5.79
N GLU A 94 -12.41 34.28 4.80
CA GLU A 94 -12.88 32.91 4.52
C GLU A 94 -11.68 32.02 4.22
N PHE A 95 -11.71 30.80 4.75
CA PHE A 95 -10.79 29.73 4.39
C PHE A 95 -11.53 28.40 4.37
N LYS A 96 -11.86 27.95 3.15
CA LYS A 96 -12.53 26.69 2.89
C LYS A 96 -11.66 25.74 2.08
N VAL A 97 -11.74 24.47 2.39
CA VAL A 97 -11.08 23.40 1.62
C VAL A 97 -12.13 22.47 1.03
N GLU A 98 -11.81 21.87 -0.11
CA GLU A 98 -12.64 20.84 -0.74
C GLU A 98 -12.74 19.60 0.15
N ASN A 99 -13.94 19.05 0.29
CA ASN A 99 -14.17 17.85 1.06
C ASN A 99 -13.58 16.64 0.29
N PRO A 100 -12.62 15.90 0.88
CA PRO A 100 -12.00 14.77 0.20
C PRO A 100 -12.97 13.62 -0.07
N ASN A 101 -14.05 13.51 0.71
CA ASN A 101 -15.06 12.45 0.59
C ASN A 101 -16.18 12.84 -0.39
N GLN A 102 -16.28 14.11 -0.79
CA GLN A 102 -17.30 14.61 -1.71
C GLN A 102 -16.75 15.78 -2.54
N LEU A 103 -16.03 15.45 -3.62
CA LEU A 103 -15.41 16.43 -4.51
C LEU A 103 -16.43 17.45 -5.05
N GLY A 104 -16.00 18.69 -5.19
CA GLY A 104 -16.84 19.83 -5.56
C GLY A 104 -17.61 20.47 -4.39
N THR A 105 -17.60 19.87 -3.20
CA THR A 105 -18.15 20.49 -1.97
C THR A 105 -17.05 21.06 -1.10
N TYR A 106 -17.37 22.11 -0.34
CA TYR A 106 -16.39 22.87 0.45
C TYR A 106 -16.79 22.92 1.91
N GLN A 107 -15.79 22.82 2.79
CA GLN A 107 -15.93 22.93 4.24
C GLN A 107 -14.99 24.00 4.78
N ASP A 108 -15.44 24.75 5.77
CA ASP A 108 -14.56 25.66 6.51
C ASP A 108 -13.47 24.88 7.25
N VAL A 109 -12.26 25.42 7.26
CA VAL A 109 -11.20 24.87 8.09
C VAL A 109 -11.53 25.10 9.57
N LYS A 110 -11.23 24.12 10.41
CA LYS A 110 -11.40 24.25 11.86
C LYS A 110 -10.22 25.01 12.46
N VAL A 111 -10.46 26.13 13.13
CA VAL A 111 -9.43 26.84 13.88
C VAL A 111 -9.18 26.09 15.20
N ILE A 112 -7.93 25.74 15.48
CA ILE A 112 -7.55 25.00 16.70
C ILE A 112 -6.78 25.86 17.70
N SER A 113 -6.11 26.92 17.24
CA SER A 113 -5.51 27.95 18.10
C SER A 113 -5.33 29.24 17.34
N GLU A 114 -5.32 30.35 18.05
CA GLU A 114 -5.10 31.68 17.49
C GLU A 114 -4.23 32.57 18.39
N SER A 115 -3.53 33.51 17.78
CA SER A 115 -2.72 34.53 18.45
C SER A 115 -2.93 35.86 17.72
N ALA A 116 -3.07 36.96 18.45
CA ALA A 116 -3.23 38.29 17.86
C ALA A 116 -1.92 38.95 17.41
N ALA A 117 -0.77 38.37 17.75
CA ALA A 117 0.54 38.93 17.39
C ALA A 117 0.76 38.93 15.86
N ASN A 118 1.53 39.89 15.36
CA ASN A 118 1.97 39.98 13.95
C ASN A 118 0.80 39.86 12.95
N ASN A 119 -0.23 40.70 13.11
CA ASN A 119 -1.44 40.68 12.27
C ASN A 119 -2.21 39.34 12.28
N GLY A 120 -2.14 38.65 13.42
CA GLY A 120 -2.88 37.43 13.68
C GLY A 120 -2.21 36.19 13.12
N THR A 121 -2.17 35.12 13.91
CA THR A 121 -1.79 33.79 13.45
C THR A 121 -2.87 32.80 13.87
N LYS A 122 -3.31 31.93 12.96
CA LYS A 122 -4.28 30.85 13.24
C LYS A 122 -3.67 29.52 12.85
N VAL A 123 -3.73 28.54 13.74
CA VAL A 123 -3.49 27.15 13.36
C VAL A 123 -4.84 26.57 12.96
N VAL A 124 -4.91 26.05 11.74
CA VAL A 124 -6.13 25.51 11.14
C VAL A 124 -5.99 24.02 10.88
N GLN A 125 -7.13 23.34 10.87
CA GLN A 125 -7.25 21.90 10.78
C GLN A 125 -8.31 21.49 9.74
N PHE A 126 -8.00 20.48 8.93
CA PHE A 126 -8.94 19.88 7.98
C PHE A 126 -8.58 18.42 7.66
N GLU A 127 -9.54 17.68 7.10
CA GLU A 127 -9.33 16.28 6.67
C GLU A 127 -8.73 16.23 5.26
N LEU A 128 -7.77 15.33 5.06
CA LEU A 128 -7.13 15.05 3.78
C LEU A 128 -7.53 13.64 3.32
N GLY A 129 -7.77 13.49 2.01
CA GLY A 129 -7.94 12.18 1.39
C GLY A 129 -6.58 11.52 1.16
N ASP A 130 -6.01 11.73 -0.02
CA ASP A 130 -4.76 11.12 -0.47
C ASP A 130 -3.61 12.14 -0.42
N PHE A 131 -2.42 11.70 -0.02
CA PHE A 131 -1.21 12.49 -0.20
C PHE A 131 -0.92 12.68 -1.69
N SER A 132 -0.24 13.77 -2.03
CA SER A 132 0.18 14.11 -3.39
C SER A 132 -0.94 14.29 -4.42
N LYS A 133 -2.20 14.19 -4.00
CA LYS A 133 -3.37 14.57 -4.79
C LYS A 133 -3.65 16.06 -4.59
N LYS A 134 -4.03 16.74 -5.69
CA LYS A 134 -4.47 18.13 -5.64
C LYS A 134 -5.93 18.24 -5.22
N TYR A 135 -6.19 19.15 -4.31
CA TYR A 135 -7.51 19.53 -3.80
C TYR A 135 -7.73 21.03 -3.98
N ASN A 136 -8.98 21.45 -4.13
CA ASN A 136 -9.30 22.87 -4.22
C ASN A 136 -9.40 23.50 -2.82
N MET A 137 -9.04 24.78 -2.70
CA MET A 137 -9.37 25.62 -1.55
C MET A 137 -9.83 26.99 -2.01
N LYS A 138 -10.75 27.58 -1.23
CA LYS A 138 -11.32 28.91 -1.44
C LYS A 138 -10.90 29.83 -0.30
N LEU A 139 -10.41 31.00 -0.68
CA LEU A 139 -9.93 32.03 0.24
C LEU A 139 -10.66 33.34 -0.04
N HIS A 140 -11.06 34.04 1.01
CA HIS A 140 -11.50 35.44 0.92
C HIS A 140 -10.51 36.29 1.70
N ILE A 141 -9.73 37.10 0.99
CA ILE A 141 -8.67 37.91 1.57
C ILE A 141 -9.10 39.37 1.61
N VAL A 142 -9.08 39.97 2.80
CA VAL A 142 -9.45 41.36 3.04
C VAL A 142 -8.32 42.09 3.75
N ILE A 143 -7.80 43.14 3.13
CA ILE A 143 -6.78 44.04 3.70
C ILE A 143 -7.33 45.47 3.66
N PRO A 144 -8.01 45.92 4.74
CA PRO A 144 -8.71 47.20 4.75
C PRO A 144 -7.81 48.41 4.46
N ALA A 145 -6.56 48.37 4.97
CA ALA A 145 -5.58 49.44 4.80
C ALA A 145 -5.24 49.76 3.33
N MET A 146 -5.52 48.83 2.42
CA MET A 146 -5.24 48.97 0.98
C MET A 146 -6.51 48.82 0.13
N GLN A 147 -7.70 48.82 0.75
CA GLN A 147 -8.97 48.57 0.06
C GLN A 147 -8.97 47.27 -0.76
N TYR A 148 -8.25 46.25 -0.27
CA TYR A 148 -8.13 44.96 -0.95
C TYR A 148 -9.20 44.01 -0.43
N ASP A 149 -10.07 43.53 -1.31
CA ASP A 149 -11.12 42.56 -0.99
C ASP A 149 -11.28 41.61 -2.20
N HIS A 150 -10.75 40.40 -2.09
CA HIS A 150 -10.72 39.45 -3.20
C HIS A 150 -11.00 38.02 -2.76
N HIS A 151 -11.72 37.31 -3.62
CA HIS A 151 -11.93 35.87 -3.51
C HIS A 151 -10.97 35.13 -4.44
N PHE A 152 -10.35 34.07 -3.93
CA PHE A 152 -9.44 33.21 -4.66
C PHE A 152 -9.91 31.76 -4.59
N GLN A 153 -9.85 31.08 -5.73
CA GLN A 153 -9.75 29.63 -5.77
C GLN A 153 -8.32 29.25 -6.12
N VAL A 154 -7.76 28.32 -5.36
CA VAL A 154 -6.41 27.82 -5.55
C VAL A 154 -6.42 26.31 -5.29
N GLN A 155 -5.37 25.63 -5.73
CA GLN A 155 -5.20 24.20 -5.47
C GLN A 155 -4.11 23.98 -4.44
N PHE A 156 -4.23 22.93 -3.63
CA PHE A 156 -3.17 22.53 -2.71
C PHE A 156 -2.88 21.05 -2.80
N GLU A 157 -1.68 20.68 -2.38
CA GLU A 157 -1.19 19.32 -2.27
C GLU A 157 -0.47 19.18 -0.93
N VAL A 158 -0.69 18.04 -0.26
CA VAL A 158 0.09 17.64 0.91
C VAL A 158 0.98 16.49 0.51
N ASP A 159 2.28 16.73 0.54
CA ASP A 159 3.32 15.78 0.17
C ASP A 159 3.83 15.09 1.45
N GLY A 160 3.55 13.80 1.54
CA GLY A 160 3.92 12.93 2.67
C GLY A 160 5.28 12.24 2.48
N SER A 161 6.08 12.60 1.47
CA SER A 161 7.37 11.93 1.19
C SER A 161 8.40 12.04 2.32
N THR A 162 8.25 13.03 3.21
CA THR A 162 9.07 13.22 4.42
C THR A 162 8.72 12.25 5.55
N ILE A 163 7.57 11.57 5.47
CA ILE A 163 7.11 10.66 6.51
C ILE A 163 7.90 9.35 6.41
N LYS A 164 8.82 9.14 7.36
CA LYS A 164 9.46 7.83 7.53
C LYS A 164 8.40 6.84 7.99
N LYS A 165 7.93 6.00 7.07
CA LYS A 165 7.05 4.89 7.38
C LYS A 165 7.84 3.90 8.25
N GLU A 166 7.41 3.69 9.49
CA GLU A 166 7.95 2.64 10.35
C GLU A 166 7.88 1.31 9.59
N SER A 167 9.04 0.71 9.34
CA SER A 167 9.14 -0.57 8.65
C SER A 167 8.70 -1.67 9.60
N LYS A 168 7.74 -2.50 9.19
CA LYS A 168 7.34 -3.70 9.94
C LYS A 168 8.51 -4.65 10.22
N PHE A 169 9.57 -4.58 9.40
CA PHE A 169 10.74 -5.44 9.48
C PHE A 169 12.02 -4.59 9.53
N SER A 170 12.82 -4.77 10.58
CA SER A 170 14.06 -3.99 10.80
C SER A 170 15.20 -4.38 9.86
N ASP A 171 15.17 -5.60 9.31
CA ASP A 171 16.18 -6.13 8.40
C ASP A 171 15.97 -5.71 6.94
N VAL A 172 14.84 -5.08 6.60
CA VAL A 172 14.54 -4.66 5.22
C VAL A 172 15.29 -3.37 4.88
N PRO A 173 16.14 -3.39 3.82
CA PRO A 173 16.89 -2.21 3.41
C PRO A 173 15.95 -1.13 2.86
N ALA A 174 16.34 0.15 3.03
CA ALA A 174 15.52 1.31 2.69
C ALA A 174 14.92 1.25 1.27
N TRP A 175 15.69 0.80 0.27
CA TRP A 175 15.23 0.71 -1.13
C TRP A 175 14.07 -0.28 -1.36
N ALA A 176 13.89 -1.26 -0.45
CA ALA A 176 12.86 -2.29 -0.53
C ALA A 176 11.66 -2.01 0.40
N GLN A 177 11.80 -1.13 1.38
CA GLN A 177 10.80 -0.93 2.45
C GLN A 177 9.40 -0.65 1.91
N GLU A 178 9.27 0.31 0.98
CA GLU A 178 7.96 0.66 0.41
C GLU A 178 7.32 -0.52 -0.35
N SER A 179 8.14 -1.28 -1.07
CA SER A 179 7.67 -2.40 -1.90
C SER A 179 7.29 -3.61 -1.04
N VAL A 180 8.10 -3.94 -0.05
CA VAL A 180 7.80 -4.98 0.93
C VAL A 180 6.52 -4.63 1.68
N GLN A 181 6.42 -3.40 2.18
CA GLN A 181 5.23 -2.97 2.89
C GLN A 181 3.99 -3.07 2.00
N TYR A 182 4.05 -2.56 0.76
CA TYR A 182 2.95 -2.65 -0.19
C TYR A 182 2.43 -4.08 -0.37
N LEU A 183 3.33 -5.07 -0.45
CA LEU A 183 2.94 -6.47 -0.60
C LEU A 183 2.46 -7.13 0.70
N VAL A 184 2.94 -6.66 1.87
CA VAL A 184 2.37 -7.06 3.17
C VAL A 184 0.92 -6.61 3.27
N ASP A 185 0.63 -5.38 2.82
CA ASP A 185 -0.72 -4.80 2.87
C ASP A 185 -1.70 -5.52 1.96
N LYS A 186 -1.17 -6.10 0.88
CA LYS A 186 -1.90 -6.95 -0.06
C LYS A 186 -1.99 -8.40 0.42
N GLU A 187 -1.47 -8.70 1.61
CA GLU A 187 -1.38 -10.06 2.16
C GLU A 187 -0.63 -11.04 1.24
N ALA A 188 0.20 -10.53 0.34
CA ALA A 188 0.91 -11.32 -0.66
C ALA A 188 2.26 -11.84 -0.14
N VAL A 189 2.89 -11.10 0.78
CA VAL A 189 4.13 -11.51 1.45
C VAL A 189 4.03 -11.36 2.96
N HIS A 190 4.76 -12.20 3.68
CA HIS A 190 4.78 -12.23 5.13
C HIS A 190 6.23 -12.38 5.62
N GLY A 191 6.50 -11.90 6.84
CA GLY A 191 7.77 -12.12 7.53
C GLY A 191 7.91 -13.56 8.00
N LYS A 192 9.11 -13.90 8.46
CA LYS A 192 9.43 -15.18 9.09
C LYS A 192 8.96 -15.22 10.55
N PRO A 193 8.85 -16.41 11.16
CA PRO A 193 8.45 -16.56 12.56
C PRO A 193 9.36 -15.84 13.56
N ASP A 194 10.61 -15.57 13.19
CA ASP A 194 11.59 -14.82 14.01
C ASP A 194 11.42 -13.29 13.94
N GLY A 195 10.41 -12.80 13.21
CA GLY A 195 10.13 -11.38 13.05
C GLY A 195 10.90 -10.69 11.92
N THR A 196 11.78 -11.40 11.20
CA THR A 196 12.53 -10.85 10.06
C THR A 196 11.75 -10.95 8.75
N PHE A 197 12.15 -10.19 7.73
CA PHE A 197 11.68 -10.41 6.36
C PHE A 197 12.59 -11.36 5.57
N ALA A 198 13.88 -11.43 5.90
CA ALA A 198 14.94 -12.11 5.16
C ALA A 198 15.08 -11.61 3.70
N PRO A 199 15.40 -10.32 3.47
CA PRO A 199 15.37 -9.70 2.14
C PRO A 199 16.35 -10.31 1.13
N ALA A 200 17.44 -10.92 1.59
CA ALA A 200 18.49 -11.49 0.74
C ALA A 200 18.25 -12.97 0.36
N GLU A 201 17.28 -13.64 0.98
CA GLU A 201 16.96 -15.03 0.66
C GLU A 201 16.30 -15.11 -0.74
N ASN A 202 16.73 -16.08 -1.55
CA ASN A 202 16.16 -16.29 -2.87
C ASN A 202 14.81 -16.99 -2.79
N ILE A 203 13.89 -16.63 -3.69
CA ILE A 203 12.59 -17.29 -3.78
C ILE A 203 12.56 -18.34 -4.88
N ASP A 204 11.73 -19.35 -4.68
CA ASP A 204 11.40 -20.32 -5.70
C ASP A 204 10.28 -19.81 -6.63
N ARG A 205 10.11 -20.49 -7.75
CA ARG A 205 9.07 -20.18 -8.75
C ARG A 205 7.66 -20.31 -8.18
N SER A 206 7.46 -21.26 -7.25
CA SER A 206 6.18 -21.46 -6.59
C SER A 206 5.79 -20.28 -5.67
N SER A 207 6.74 -19.70 -4.95
CA SER A 207 6.53 -18.48 -4.16
C SER A 207 6.22 -17.30 -5.05
N ALA A 208 6.93 -17.12 -6.17
CA ALA A 208 6.63 -16.06 -7.13
C ALA A 208 5.20 -16.17 -7.69
N ALA A 209 4.76 -17.39 -8.04
CA ALA A 209 3.40 -17.66 -8.49
C ALA A 209 2.35 -17.31 -7.41
N LYS A 210 2.58 -17.73 -6.16
CA LYS A 210 1.69 -17.41 -5.03
C LYS A 210 1.55 -15.91 -4.82
N ILE A 211 2.67 -15.17 -4.80
CA ILE A 211 2.68 -13.73 -4.60
C ILE A 211 1.89 -13.05 -5.72
N LEU A 212 2.18 -13.37 -6.98
CA LEU A 212 1.47 -12.76 -8.12
C LEU A 212 -0.02 -13.08 -8.12
N ALA A 213 -0.41 -14.33 -7.87
CA ALA A 213 -1.82 -14.71 -7.80
C ALA A 213 -2.57 -13.91 -6.72
N THR A 214 -1.93 -13.69 -5.58
CA THR A 214 -2.49 -12.93 -4.45
C THR A 214 -2.60 -11.43 -4.78
N VAL A 215 -1.52 -10.82 -5.29
CA VAL A 215 -1.50 -9.38 -5.64
C VAL A 215 -2.53 -9.05 -6.71
N LEU A 216 -2.69 -9.91 -7.71
CA LEU A 216 -3.65 -9.74 -8.80
C LEU A 216 -5.09 -10.08 -8.38
N GLY A 217 -5.30 -10.59 -7.16
CA GLY A 217 -6.63 -10.99 -6.69
C GLY A 217 -7.24 -12.13 -7.51
N LEU A 218 -6.41 -13.05 -8.02
CA LEU A 218 -6.91 -14.19 -8.80
C LEU A 218 -7.73 -15.13 -7.92
N GLU A 219 -8.77 -15.72 -8.51
CA GLU A 219 -9.58 -16.74 -7.83
C GLU A 219 -8.74 -18.01 -7.59
N ILE A 220 -8.51 -18.35 -6.31
CA ILE A 220 -7.76 -19.55 -5.91
C ILE A 220 -8.73 -20.69 -5.57
N LYS A 221 -8.89 -21.62 -6.51
CA LYS A 221 -9.69 -22.84 -6.29
C LYS A 221 -8.80 -23.93 -5.70
N LYS A 222 -9.12 -24.38 -4.48
CA LYS A 222 -8.29 -25.34 -3.72
C LYS A 222 -7.99 -26.63 -4.49
N ASP A 223 -8.96 -27.12 -5.27
CA ASP A 223 -8.84 -28.38 -6.01
C ASP A 223 -8.41 -28.18 -7.47
N ALA A 224 -8.14 -26.94 -7.91
CA ALA A 224 -7.63 -26.68 -9.25
C ALA A 224 -6.19 -27.17 -9.38
N LYS A 225 -5.91 -27.81 -10.51
CA LYS A 225 -4.58 -28.32 -10.87
C LYS A 225 -4.10 -27.65 -12.15
N PRO A 226 -2.80 -27.30 -12.24
CA PRO A 226 -2.22 -26.79 -13.48
C PRO A 226 -2.05 -27.92 -14.50
N SER A 227 -1.63 -27.60 -15.72
CA SER A 227 -1.27 -28.61 -16.73
C SER A 227 0.09 -29.28 -16.47
N PHE A 228 0.94 -28.66 -15.64
CA PHE A 228 2.33 -29.08 -15.43
C PHE A 228 2.42 -30.38 -14.60
N PRO A 229 3.05 -31.45 -15.10
CA PRO A 229 3.13 -32.73 -14.39
C PRO A 229 3.83 -32.66 -13.03
N ASP A 230 4.85 -31.81 -12.91
CA ASP A 230 5.67 -31.64 -11.70
C ASP A 230 5.03 -30.71 -10.65
N ALA A 231 3.88 -30.11 -10.94
CA ALA A 231 3.16 -29.21 -10.04
C ALA A 231 1.79 -29.76 -9.59
N GLN A 232 1.51 -31.04 -9.84
CA GLN A 232 0.22 -31.67 -9.50
C GLN A 232 0.01 -31.86 -8.00
N ASN A 233 1.09 -32.08 -7.24
CA ASN A 233 1.08 -32.39 -5.80
C ASN A 233 2.08 -31.49 -5.05
N HIS A 234 1.82 -30.19 -5.03
CA HIS A 234 2.67 -29.19 -4.39
C HIS A 234 1.82 -28.23 -3.56
N TRP A 235 2.39 -27.63 -2.49
CA TRP A 235 1.64 -26.67 -1.66
C TRP A 235 1.10 -25.48 -2.49
N ALA A 236 1.83 -25.13 -3.55
CA ALA A 236 1.49 -24.04 -4.46
C ALA A 236 0.58 -24.45 -5.64
N THR A 237 0.19 -25.72 -5.77
CA THR A 237 -0.63 -26.23 -6.88
C THR A 237 -1.81 -25.32 -7.26
N PRO A 238 -2.69 -24.90 -6.33
CA PRO A 238 -3.84 -24.06 -6.71
C PRO A 238 -3.44 -22.65 -7.16
N TYR A 239 -2.31 -22.12 -6.67
CA TYR A 239 -1.80 -20.81 -7.11
C TYR A 239 -1.17 -20.91 -8.50
N ILE A 240 -0.41 -21.97 -8.76
CA ILE A 240 0.19 -22.25 -10.08
C ILE A 240 -0.93 -22.42 -11.12
N ALA A 241 -2.00 -23.15 -10.79
CA ALA A 241 -3.17 -23.30 -11.64
C ALA A 241 -3.84 -21.94 -11.95
N ALA A 242 -3.95 -21.06 -10.95
CA ALA A 242 -4.54 -19.73 -11.14
C ALA A 242 -3.70 -18.84 -12.08
N VAL A 243 -2.38 -18.78 -11.88
CA VAL A 243 -1.50 -17.97 -12.74
C VAL A 243 -1.35 -18.56 -14.15
N GLU A 244 -1.44 -19.87 -14.31
CA GLU A 244 -1.49 -20.52 -15.61
C GLU A 244 -2.79 -20.19 -16.35
N LYS A 245 -3.94 -20.31 -15.67
CA LYS A 245 -5.25 -19.95 -16.24
C LYS A 245 -5.30 -18.48 -16.68
N ALA A 246 -4.62 -17.59 -15.95
CA ALA A 246 -4.47 -16.18 -16.29
C ALA A 246 -3.46 -15.91 -17.44
N GLY A 247 -2.79 -16.95 -17.95
CA GLY A 247 -1.80 -16.85 -19.02
C GLY A 247 -0.50 -16.16 -18.61
N ILE A 248 -0.18 -16.16 -17.31
CA ILE A 248 1.01 -15.49 -16.75
C ILE A 248 2.25 -16.36 -16.94
N VAL A 249 2.08 -17.67 -16.72
CA VAL A 249 3.16 -18.65 -16.79
C VAL A 249 2.93 -19.63 -17.93
N LYS A 250 4.02 -20.18 -18.44
CA LYS A 250 4.06 -21.34 -19.33
C LYS A 250 5.11 -22.31 -18.81
N GLY A 251 4.93 -23.58 -19.13
CA GLY A 251 5.91 -24.62 -18.81
C GLY A 251 7.17 -24.47 -19.66
N ASP A 252 8.22 -25.19 -19.28
CA ASP A 252 9.41 -25.36 -20.10
C ASP A 252 9.13 -26.22 -21.35
N GLU A 253 10.16 -26.48 -22.15
CA GLU A 253 10.07 -27.32 -23.36
C GLU A 253 9.59 -28.75 -23.10
N ARG A 254 9.67 -29.22 -21.83
CA ARG A 254 9.20 -30.53 -21.39
C ARG A 254 7.81 -30.47 -20.73
N GLY A 255 7.18 -29.30 -20.71
CA GLY A 255 5.88 -29.07 -20.09
C GLY A 255 5.92 -28.96 -18.56
N ASN A 256 7.10 -28.79 -17.95
CA ASN A 256 7.24 -28.68 -16.49
C ASN A 256 7.24 -27.23 -16.02
N PHE A 257 6.83 -27.00 -14.77
CA PHE A 257 6.84 -25.69 -14.14
C PHE A 257 8.12 -25.43 -13.33
N ASN A 258 8.71 -26.46 -12.76
CA ASN A 258 9.80 -26.45 -11.79
C ASN A 258 9.47 -25.62 -10.53
N PRO A 259 8.46 -26.01 -9.72
CA PRO A 259 7.95 -25.18 -8.63
C PRO A 259 8.99 -24.84 -7.55
N SER A 260 9.83 -25.79 -7.18
CA SER A 260 10.82 -25.63 -6.10
C SER A 260 12.16 -25.05 -6.59
N GLY A 261 12.35 -24.89 -7.90
CA GLY A 261 13.53 -24.25 -8.46
C GLY A 261 13.53 -22.75 -8.19
N LEU A 262 14.70 -22.19 -7.91
CA LEU A 262 14.87 -20.74 -7.74
C LEU A 262 14.44 -20.02 -9.03
N ILE A 263 13.67 -18.95 -8.87
CA ILE A 263 13.30 -18.11 -10.01
C ILE A 263 14.46 -17.16 -10.35
N ASN A 264 14.82 -17.09 -11.63
CA ASN A 264 15.78 -16.11 -12.12
C ASN A 264 15.09 -14.81 -12.58
N ARG A 265 15.88 -13.74 -12.73
CA ARG A 265 15.38 -12.41 -13.08
C ARG A 265 14.63 -12.38 -14.41
N ALA A 266 15.09 -13.12 -15.42
CA ALA A 266 14.42 -13.24 -16.71
C ALA A 266 13.03 -13.89 -16.59
N SER A 267 12.89 -14.94 -15.77
CA SER A 267 11.59 -15.58 -15.51
C SER A 267 10.65 -14.67 -14.73
N MET A 268 11.15 -13.93 -13.73
CA MET A 268 10.34 -12.94 -13.02
C MET A 268 9.84 -11.84 -13.96
N ALA A 269 10.70 -11.35 -14.86
CA ALA A 269 10.32 -10.34 -15.85
C ALA A 269 9.24 -10.85 -16.80
N SER A 270 9.35 -12.08 -17.30
CA SER A 270 8.34 -12.65 -18.20
C SER A 270 6.98 -12.80 -17.49
N MET A 271 6.97 -13.24 -16.23
CA MET A 271 5.74 -13.31 -15.42
C MET A 271 5.10 -11.93 -15.26
N LEU A 272 5.87 -10.90 -14.94
CA LEU A 272 5.34 -9.54 -14.74
C LEU A 272 4.79 -8.93 -16.02
N VAL A 273 5.51 -9.07 -17.14
CA VAL A 273 5.04 -8.61 -18.44
C VAL A 273 3.73 -9.29 -18.83
N ASN A 274 3.62 -10.61 -18.62
CA ASN A 274 2.41 -11.35 -18.96
C ASN A 274 1.25 -11.04 -18.01
N ALA A 275 1.52 -10.83 -16.71
CA ALA A 275 0.53 -10.49 -15.70
C ALA A 275 -0.13 -9.14 -15.97
N TYR A 276 0.69 -8.11 -16.21
CA TYR A 276 0.23 -6.73 -16.34
C TYR A 276 0.07 -6.27 -17.80
N LYS A 277 0.24 -7.18 -18.76
CA LYS A 277 0.21 -6.90 -20.21
C LYS A 277 1.08 -5.69 -20.55
N LEU A 278 2.32 -5.72 -20.08
CA LEU A 278 3.28 -4.63 -20.32
C LEU A 278 3.80 -4.71 -21.75
N GLU A 279 3.96 -3.56 -22.40
CA GLU A 279 4.38 -3.48 -23.79
C GLU A 279 5.57 -2.54 -23.94
N ARG A 280 6.45 -2.86 -24.89
CA ARG A 280 7.58 -2.01 -25.25
C ARG A 280 7.10 -0.92 -26.20
N ASN A 281 7.38 0.34 -25.88
CA ASN A 281 7.26 1.44 -26.82
C ASN A 281 8.61 1.66 -27.50
N GLU A 282 8.74 1.16 -28.73
CA GLU A 282 10.00 1.24 -29.49
C GLU A 282 10.45 2.68 -29.79
N ASN A 283 9.55 3.66 -29.70
CA ASN A 283 9.90 5.08 -29.88
C ASN A 283 10.60 5.68 -28.65
N ILE A 284 10.53 5.00 -27.49
CA ILE A 284 11.20 5.45 -26.27
C ILE A 284 12.58 4.78 -26.21
N LYS A 285 13.65 5.57 -26.21
CA LYS A 285 14.99 5.02 -25.95
C LYS A 285 15.05 4.43 -24.53
N LEU A 286 15.66 3.24 -24.38
CA LEU A 286 15.86 2.65 -23.07
C LEU A 286 16.72 3.57 -22.18
N PRO A 287 16.37 3.75 -20.89
CA PRO A 287 17.20 4.49 -19.94
C PRO A 287 18.63 3.94 -19.84
N LYS A 288 18.78 2.61 -19.95
CA LYS A 288 20.06 1.91 -19.95
C LYS A 288 19.95 0.62 -20.75
N GLU A 289 20.99 0.32 -21.53
CA GLU A 289 21.15 -0.93 -22.24
C GLU A 289 22.19 -1.80 -21.52
N PHE A 290 22.04 -3.11 -21.58
CA PHE A 290 22.90 -4.05 -20.88
C PHE A 290 23.40 -5.14 -21.82
N ALA A 291 24.72 -5.31 -21.90
CA ALA A 291 25.36 -6.24 -22.83
C ALA A 291 24.99 -7.71 -22.56
N ASP A 292 24.73 -8.07 -21.31
CA ASP A 292 24.34 -9.42 -20.88
C ASP A 292 22.89 -9.79 -21.25
N LEU A 293 22.12 -8.85 -21.83
CA LEU A 293 20.83 -9.12 -22.44
C LEU A 293 20.93 -9.47 -23.93
N ASN A 294 22.08 -9.24 -24.57
CA ASN A 294 22.23 -9.52 -25.99
C ASN A 294 22.04 -11.02 -26.27
N ASN A 295 21.10 -11.35 -27.17
CA ASN A 295 20.70 -12.71 -27.53
C ASN A 295 20.13 -13.57 -26.39
N HIS A 296 19.87 -12.99 -25.21
CA HIS A 296 19.25 -13.71 -24.11
C HIS A 296 17.73 -13.83 -24.34
N TRP A 297 17.15 -15.01 -24.10
CA TRP A 297 15.71 -15.25 -24.32
C TRP A 297 14.80 -14.26 -23.57
N GLY A 298 15.25 -13.84 -22.38
CA GLY A 298 14.57 -12.90 -21.50
C GLY A 298 14.71 -11.42 -21.89
N ALA A 299 15.51 -11.09 -22.92
CA ALA A 299 15.87 -9.72 -23.26
C ALA A 299 14.65 -8.82 -23.51
N LYS A 300 13.66 -9.33 -24.26
CA LYS A 300 12.40 -8.62 -24.52
C LYS A 300 11.71 -8.21 -23.22
N TYR A 301 11.60 -9.13 -22.26
CA TYR A 301 10.91 -8.87 -20.99
C TYR A 301 11.72 -7.94 -20.09
N ALA A 302 13.04 -8.14 -20.03
CA ALA A 302 13.95 -7.28 -19.29
C ALA A 302 13.87 -5.82 -19.78
N ASN A 303 13.91 -5.60 -21.09
CA ASN A 303 13.84 -4.27 -21.70
C ASN A 303 12.53 -3.54 -21.41
N ILE A 304 11.40 -4.27 -21.33
CA ILE A 304 10.13 -3.69 -20.90
C ILE A 304 10.22 -3.20 -19.45
N LEU A 305 10.73 -4.04 -18.53
CA LEU A 305 10.91 -3.64 -17.13
C LEU A 305 11.88 -2.47 -16.96
N ILE A 306 12.88 -2.35 -17.82
CA ILE A 306 13.83 -1.22 -17.82
C ILE A 306 13.14 0.06 -18.30
N GLN A 307 12.37 0.01 -19.40
CA GLN A 307 11.59 1.15 -19.89
C GLN A 307 10.66 1.70 -18.79
N GLU A 308 9.96 0.81 -18.09
CA GLU A 308 8.99 1.16 -17.05
C GLU A 308 9.63 1.51 -15.69
N ASN A 309 10.97 1.56 -15.60
CA ASN A 309 11.72 1.77 -14.34
C ASN A 309 11.38 0.78 -13.21
N ILE A 310 10.87 -0.40 -13.58
CA ILE A 310 10.63 -1.51 -12.67
C ILE A 310 11.98 -2.11 -12.25
N SER A 311 12.90 -2.29 -13.21
CA SER A 311 14.25 -2.80 -12.97
C SER A 311 15.31 -1.86 -13.52
N ILE A 312 16.29 -1.49 -12.68
CA ILE A 312 17.42 -0.61 -13.05
C ILE A 312 18.72 -1.38 -13.33
N GLY A 313 18.65 -2.72 -13.37
CA GLY A 313 19.81 -3.60 -13.45
C GLY A 313 20.58 -3.69 -12.13
N THR A 314 21.80 -4.22 -12.22
CA THR A 314 22.78 -4.34 -11.12
C THR A 314 24.06 -3.61 -11.52
N ASP A 315 25.06 -3.62 -10.63
CA ASP A 315 26.37 -3.02 -10.93
C ASP A 315 27.07 -3.70 -12.12
N ASN A 316 26.85 -5.01 -12.32
CA ASN A 316 27.56 -5.83 -13.30
C ASN A 316 26.69 -6.29 -14.48
N GLY A 317 25.63 -5.57 -14.81
CA GLY A 317 24.71 -5.94 -15.89
C GLY A 317 23.25 -6.02 -15.44
N TRP A 318 22.36 -6.52 -16.28
CA TRP A 318 20.98 -6.79 -15.86
C TRP A 318 20.85 -8.12 -15.10
N ALA A 319 21.82 -9.01 -15.27
CA ALA A 319 21.98 -10.32 -14.65
C ALA A 319 20.77 -11.25 -14.86
N PRO A 320 20.38 -11.58 -16.11
CA PRO A 320 19.11 -12.27 -16.37
C PRO A 320 18.96 -13.64 -15.71
N ASP A 321 20.06 -14.37 -15.53
CA ASP A 321 20.07 -15.70 -14.93
C ASP A 321 20.28 -15.73 -13.42
N LYS A 322 20.54 -14.57 -12.80
CA LYS A 322 20.67 -14.47 -11.34
C LYS A 322 19.34 -14.80 -10.68
N ALA A 323 19.39 -15.60 -9.61
CA ALA A 323 18.24 -15.85 -8.75
C ALA A 323 17.71 -14.55 -8.12
N VAL A 324 16.40 -14.49 -7.92
CA VAL A 324 15.71 -13.31 -7.38
C VAL A 324 15.55 -13.44 -5.87
N SER A 325 16.01 -12.42 -5.15
CA SER A 325 15.81 -12.35 -3.70
C SER A 325 14.38 -11.95 -3.32
N ARG A 326 13.97 -12.19 -2.07
CA ARG A 326 12.67 -11.76 -1.54
C ARG A 326 12.45 -10.26 -1.68
N ALA A 327 13.48 -9.44 -1.45
CA ALA A 327 13.38 -7.99 -1.61
C ALA A 327 13.33 -7.56 -3.08
N GLU A 328 14.11 -8.18 -3.97
CA GLU A 328 14.05 -7.91 -5.41
C GLU A 328 12.67 -8.27 -5.99
N ALA A 329 12.15 -9.45 -5.64
CA ALA A 329 10.81 -9.88 -6.02
C ALA A 329 9.74 -8.90 -5.53
N ALA A 330 9.84 -8.46 -4.27
CA ALA A 330 8.92 -7.50 -3.72
C ALA A 330 8.94 -6.18 -4.49
N GLN A 331 10.13 -5.66 -4.81
CA GLN A 331 10.31 -4.45 -5.59
C GLN A 331 9.70 -4.57 -6.99
N PHE A 332 10.00 -5.63 -7.72
CA PHE A 332 9.50 -5.79 -9.09
C PHE A 332 7.98 -5.91 -9.13
N ILE A 333 7.40 -6.72 -8.25
CA ILE A 333 5.95 -6.95 -8.22
C ILE A 333 5.22 -5.69 -7.76
N ALA A 334 5.68 -5.02 -6.70
CA ALA A 334 5.04 -3.81 -6.19
C ALA A 334 5.07 -2.66 -7.21
N LYS A 335 6.22 -2.44 -7.87
CA LYS A 335 6.33 -1.42 -8.92
C LYS A 335 5.43 -1.73 -10.11
N ALA A 336 5.42 -2.97 -10.58
CA ALA A 336 4.56 -3.37 -11.71
C ALA A 336 3.07 -3.20 -11.39
N ASP A 337 2.62 -3.61 -10.19
CA ASP A 337 1.22 -3.49 -9.76
C ASP A 337 0.77 -2.03 -9.60
N LYS A 338 1.67 -1.14 -9.15
CA LYS A 338 1.38 0.29 -9.00
C LYS A 338 1.26 1.03 -10.33
N LEU A 339 1.91 0.56 -11.40
CA LEU A 339 1.86 1.21 -12.71
C LEU A 339 0.51 1.05 -13.44
N LYS A 340 -0.27 0.02 -13.08
CA LYS A 340 -1.54 -0.31 -13.76
C LYS A 340 -2.79 0.04 -12.95
N LYS A 341 -2.64 0.80 -11.87
CA LYS A 341 -3.74 1.36 -11.08
C LYS A 341 -3.87 2.85 -11.32
#